data_AF-A0A429IMJ5-F1
#
_entry.id   AF-A0A429IMJ5-F1
#
_cell.length_a   1.000
_cell.length_b   1.000
_cell.length_c   1.000
_cell.angle_alpha   90.00
_cell.angle_beta   90.00
_cell.angle_gamma   90.00
#
_symmetry.space_group_name_H-M   'P 1'
#
loop_
_entity.id
_entity.type
_entity.pdbx_description
1 polymer ?
#
loop_
_entity_poly.entity_id
_entity_poly.type
_entity_poly.pdbx_seq_one_letter_code
_entity_poly.pdbx_strand_id
1 'polypeptide(L)'
;VGGQSGGVRPPGANVRLAGCCTPVPPDHVTGFAVRGGIVTVHRVLCPVVARMAASGRKPVGARWRGAGNRAQGCRVTLLAEAFTRPHLLADLTEAIAAEGAAVVAAAVEPPREQRVRHTYTLHLPDAAKLPSLMRAMRQVPGVFDVLRAGRARSTMAARS
;
A
#
# COMPACT_ATOMS: atom_id res chain seq x y z
N VAL A 1 -11.77 20.85 33.73
CA VAL A 1 -12.45 19.53 33.63
C VAL A 1 -12.08 18.88 32.30
N GLY A 2 -10.97 18.12 32.27
CA GLY A 2 -10.45 17.48 31.06
C GLY A 2 -10.82 16.00 31.04
N GLY A 3 -11.85 15.66 30.27
CA GLY A 3 -12.33 14.28 30.12
C GLY A 3 -11.34 13.45 29.30
N GLN A 4 -10.55 12.63 30.00
CA GLN A 4 -9.76 11.55 29.42
C GLN A 4 -10.71 10.46 28.94
N SER A 5 -11.05 10.45 27.66
CA SER A 5 -11.77 9.33 27.04
C SER A 5 -10.79 8.19 26.79
N GLY A 6 -10.57 7.39 27.84
CA GLY A 6 -9.88 6.11 27.78
C GLY A 6 -10.60 5.17 26.82
N GLY A 7 -10.11 5.09 25.58
CA GLY A 7 -10.52 4.07 24.63
C GLY A 7 -9.90 2.72 25.01
N VAL A 8 -10.53 2.02 25.95
CA VAL A 8 -10.27 0.60 26.19
C VAL A 8 -10.62 -0.14 24.90
N ARG A 9 -9.61 -0.56 24.15
CA ARG A 9 -9.81 -1.45 23.01
C ARG A 9 -10.01 -2.86 23.56
N PRO A 10 -11.16 -3.51 23.31
CA PRO A 10 -11.33 -4.88 23.76
C PRO A 10 -10.27 -5.78 23.10
N PRO A 11 -9.54 -6.60 23.86
CA PRO A 11 -8.76 -7.69 23.29
C PRO A 11 -9.73 -8.60 22.52
N GLY A 12 -9.48 -8.82 21.23
CA GLY A 12 -10.35 -9.64 20.37
C GLY A 12 -11.10 -8.90 19.26
N ALA A 13 -10.90 -7.60 19.06
CA ALA A 13 -11.44 -6.93 17.87
C ALA A 13 -10.79 -7.50 16.58
N ASN A 14 -11.62 -8.06 15.69
CA ASN A 14 -11.18 -8.55 14.38
C ASN A 14 -10.57 -7.40 13.57
N VAL A 15 -9.28 -7.51 13.25
CA VAL A 15 -8.54 -6.50 12.49
C VAL A 15 -8.34 -6.99 11.07
N ARG A 16 -8.58 -6.10 10.10
CA ARG A 16 -8.25 -6.33 8.70
C ARG A 16 -7.42 -5.19 8.14
N LEU A 17 -6.37 -5.50 7.37
CA LEU A 17 -5.63 -4.49 6.63
C LEU A 17 -6.41 -4.05 5.38
N ALA A 18 -6.42 -2.75 5.11
CA ALA A 18 -7.14 -2.19 3.96
C ALA A 18 -6.48 -2.58 2.63
N GLY A 19 -7.29 -3.04 1.68
CA GLY A 19 -6.81 -3.31 0.32
C GLY A 19 -6.48 -2.06 -0.49
N CYS A 20 -7.07 -0.89 -0.17
CA CYS A 20 -6.90 0.33 -0.97
C CYS A 20 -5.52 0.99 -0.83
N CYS A 21 -4.87 0.84 0.33
CA CYS A 21 -3.57 1.45 0.62
C CYS A 21 -2.53 0.45 1.12
N THR A 22 -2.92 -0.82 1.24
CA THR A 22 -2.08 -1.98 1.59
C THR A 22 -1.00 -1.64 2.62
N PRO A 23 -1.38 -1.30 3.87
CA PRO A 23 -0.44 -0.86 4.89
C PRO A 23 0.57 -1.97 5.21
N VAL A 24 1.84 -1.60 5.36
CA VAL A 24 2.98 -2.47 5.64
C VAL A 24 3.86 -1.77 6.68
N PRO A 25 4.39 -2.45 7.71
CA PRO A 25 5.36 -1.83 8.62
C PRO A 25 6.55 -1.23 7.85
N PRO A 26 7.04 -0.03 8.20
CA PRO A 26 6.73 0.78 9.38
C PRO A 26 5.67 1.89 9.15
N ASP A 27 4.73 1.72 8.20
CA ASP A 27 3.72 2.74 7.92
C ASP A 27 3.02 3.27 9.17
N HIS A 28 2.82 4.59 9.24
CA HIS A 28 1.87 5.16 10.20
C HIS A 28 0.44 4.74 9.80
N VAL A 29 -0.26 4.10 10.73
CA VAL A 29 -1.57 3.50 10.48
C VAL A 29 -2.65 4.06 11.40
N THR A 30 -3.90 4.02 10.92
CA THR A 30 -5.11 4.35 11.68
C THR A 30 -6.21 3.34 11.36
N GLY A 31 -7.04 3.02 12.35
CA GLY A 31 -8.17 2.11 12.21
C GLY A 31 -9.49 2.85 12.03
N PHE A 32 -10.45 2.23 11.35
CA PHE A 32 -11.85 2.65 11.33
C PHE A 32 -12.75 1.43 11.54
N ALA A 33 -13.68 1.52 12.49
CA ALA A 33 -14.65 0.46 12.77
C ALA A 33 -15.68 0.38 11.63
N VAL A 34 -15.72 -0.75 10.92
CA VAL A 34 -16.72 -1.04 9.89
C VAL A 34 -17.86 -1.90 10.46
N ARG A 35 -18.86 -2.22 9.63
CA ARG A 35 -19.98 -3.09 10.05
C ARG A 35 -19.47 -4.44 10.56
N GLY A 36 -20.15 -5.01 11.55
CA GLY A 36 -19.80 -6.33 12.12
C GLY A 36 -18.62 -6.31 13.10
N GLY A 37 -18.28 -5.17 13.69
CA GLY A 37 -17.26 -5.08 14.74
C GLY A 37 -15.81 -5.22 14.26
N ILE A 38 -15.59 -5.23 12.94
CA ILE A 38 -14.25 -5.32 12.34
C ILE A 38 -13.62 -3.92 12.30
N VAL A 39 -12.34 -3.82 12.61
CA VAL A 39 -11.54 -2.60 12.41
C VAL A 39 -10.70 -2.75 11.14
N THR A 40 -10.96 -1.91 10.14
CA THR A 40 -10.13 -1.83 8.94
C THR A 40 -8.99 -0.84 9.16
N VAL A 41 -7.75 -1.29 8.99
CA VAL A 41 -6.53 -0.49 9.20
C VAL A 41 -6.02 0.07 7.88
N HIS A 42 -5.81 1.38 7.84
CA HIS A 42 -5.32 2.12 6.69
C HIS A 42 -4.00 2.83 7.03
N ARG A 43 -3.24 3.21 6.01
CA ARG A 43 -2.20 4.24 6.16
C ARG A 43 -2.85 5.59 6.50
N VAL A 44 -2.22 6.38 7.36
CA VAL A 44 -2.75 7.69 7.79
C VAL A 44 -3.05 8.61 6.60
N LEU A 45 -2.17 8.63 5.59
CA LEU A 45 -2.32 9.46 4.39
C LEU A 45 -3.23 8.86 3.30
N CYS A 46 -4.01 7.82 3.61
CA CYS A 46 -4.89 7.21 2.63
C CYS A 46 -6.06 8.16 2.26
N PRO A 47 -6.38 8.39 0.97
CA PRO A 47 -7.51 9.23 0.57
C PRO A 47 -8.87 8.73 1.08
N VAL A 48 -9.00 7.44 1.38
CA VAL A 48 -10.21 6.88 1.99
C VAL A 48 -10.32 7.33 3.45
N VAL A 49 -9.21 7.45 4.18
CA VAL A 49 -9.19 7.97 5.55
C VAL A 49 -9.69 9.40 5.60
N ALA A 50 -9.21 10.27 4.70
CA ALA A 50 -9.67 11.65 4.60
C ALA A 50 -11.19 11.72 4.36
N ARG A 51 -11.72 10.91 3.44
CA ARG A 51 -13.16 10.83 3.16
C ARG A 51 -13.98 10.34 4.35
N MET A 52 -13.49 9.32 5.08
CA MET A 52 -14.18 8.81 6.27
C MET A 52 -14.21 9.84 7.41
N ALA A 53 -13.11 10.57 7.60
CA ALA A 53 -13.06 11.65 8.59
C ALA A 53 -14.03 12.78 8.23
N ALA A 54 -14.06 13.19 6.96
CA ALA A 54 -14.97 14.21 6.47
C ALA A 54 -16.46 13.83 6.62
N SER A 55 -16.78 12.52 6.57
CA SER A 55 -18.13 12.01 6.82
C SER A 55 -18.45 11.81 8.31
N GLY A 56 -17.67 12.37 9.23
CA GLY A 56 -17.89 12.30 10.68
C GLY A 56 -17.50 10.98 11.35
N ARG A 57 -16.85 10.04 10.64
CA ARG A 57 -16.41 8.78 11.26
C ARG A 57 -15.17 9.00 12.11
N LYS A 58 -15.18 8.47 13.33
CA LYS A 58 -14.07 8.60 14.28
C LYS A 58 -12.98 7.55 14.01
N PRO A 59 -11.69 7.95 13.97
CA PRO A 59 -10.58 7.00 13.89
C PRO A 59 -10.43 6.22 15.19
N VAL A 60 -9.85 5.04 15.08
CA VAL A 60 -9.47 4.16 16.18
C VAL A 60 -7.94 4.01 16.16
N GLY A 61 -7.31 4.12 17.34
CA GLY A 61 -5.87 3.95 17.46
C GLY A 61 -5.42 2.57 16.96
N ALA A 62 -4.47 2.58 16.03
CA ALA A 62 -3.84 1.37 15.49
C ALA A 62 -2.32 1.54 15.52
N ARG A 63 -1.61 0.47 15.90
CA ARG A 63 -0.16 0.39 15.84
C ARG A 63 0.26 -1.01 15.43
N TRP A 64 1.40 -1.12 14.78
CA TRP A 64 2.05 -2.40 14.55
C TRP A 64 2.48 -3.00 15.89
N ARG A 65 2.47 -4.34 16.00
CA ARG A 65 3.12 -5.00 17.13
C ARG A 65 4.64 -4.84 16.99
N GLY A 66 5.36 -4.75 18.12
CA GLY A 66 6.80 -4.48 18.15
C GLY A 66 7.65 -5.51 17.38
N ALA A 67 8.92 -5.17 17.17
CA ALA A 67 9.89 -5.79 16.26
C ALA A 67 10.23 -7.29 16.47
N GLY A 68 9.55 -7.99 17.39
CA GLY A 68 9.70 -9.43 17.59
C GLY A 68 8.96 -10.30 16.58
N ASN A 69 8.10 -9.72 15.74
CA ASN A 69 7.31 -10.46 14.74
C ASN A 69 7.75 -10.13 13.31
N ARG A 70 9.04 -10.36 13.04
CA ARG A 70 9.71 -10.13 11.75
C ARG A 70 9.26 -11.05 10.61
N ALA A 71 8.30 -11.94 10.83
CA ALA A 71 8.07 -13.10 9.97
C ALA A 71 6.62 -13.24 9.49
N GLN A 72 5.88 -12.15 9.32
CA GLN A 72 4.56 -12.24 8.72
C GLN A 72 4.58 -11.58 7.34
N GLY A 73 4.37 -12.43 6.33
CA GLY A 73 4.22 -11.99 4.96
C GLY A 73 3.19 -10.88 4.84
N CYS A 74 3.44 -9.94 3.93
CA CYS A 74 2.60 -8.76 3.77
C CYS A 74 2.08 -8.63 2.35
N ARG A 75 0.85 -8.15 2.22
CA ARG A 75 0.27 -7.80 0.94
C ARG A 75 0.55 -6.32 0.65
N VAL A 76 1.13 -6.03 -0.51
CA VAL A 76 1.39 -4.67 -0.99
C VAL A 76 0.82 -4.49 -2.39
N THR A 77 0.37 -3.28 -2.72
CA THR A 77 0.06 -2.92 -4.11
C THR A 77 1.04 -1.84 -4.58
N LEU A 78 1.75 -2.13 -5.65
CA LEU A 78 2.73 -1.27 -6.30
C LEU A 78 2.22 -0.83 -7.67
N LEU A 79 2.50 0.42 -8.03
CA LEU A 79 2.24 1.01 -9.33
C LEU A 79 3.59 1.29 -9.97
N ALA A 80 3.86 0.70 -11.12
CA ALA A 80 5.02 1.03 -11.94
C ALA A 80 4.57 1.89 -13.12
N GLU A 81 5.18 3.06 -13.26
CA GLU A 81 5.05 3.91 -14.44
C GLU A 81 6.26 3.73 -15.33
N ALA A 82 6.01 3.47 -16.61
CA ALA A 82 7.03 3.11 -17.56
C ALA A 82 6.74 3.66 -18.96
N PHE A 83 7.77 3.73 -19.79
CA PHE A 83 7.62 3.84 -21.23
C PHE A 83 7.33 2.47 -21.84
N THR A 84 6.37 2.40 -22.74
CA THR A 84 5.97 1.17 -23.42
C THR A 84 7.13 0.64 -24.26
N ARG A 85 7.38 -0.67 -24.14
CA ARG A 85 8.35 -1.39 -24.98
C ARG A 85 8.03 -2.88 -25.00
N PRO A 86 8.57 -3.63 -25.97
CA PRO A 86 8.49 -5.09 -25.96
C PRO A 86 8.98 -5.69 -24.65
N HIS A 87 8.32 -6.76 -24.22
CA HIS A 87 8.65 -7.59 -23.05
C HIS A 87 8.59 -6.91 -21.67
N LEU A 88 8.18 -5.63 -21.56
CA LEU A 88 8.12 -4.92 -20.27
C LEU A 88 7.35 -5.68 -19.18
N LEU A 89 6.21 -6.30 -19.52
CA LEU A 89 5.43 -7.09 -18.56
C LEU A 89 6.21 -8.29 -18.04
N ALA A 90 6.92 -9.01 -18.92
CA ALA A 90 7.72 -10.18 -18.56
C ALA A 90 8.88 -9.76 -17.64
N ASP A 91 9.64 -8.74 -18.02
CA ASP A 91 10.78 -8.24 -17.25
C ASP A 91 10.37 -7.75 -15.86
N LEU A 92 9.22 -7.06 -15.75
CA LEU A 92 8.64 -6.66 -14.47
C LEU A 92 8.30 -7.86 -13.60
N THR A 93 7.65 -8.88 -14.17
CA THR A 93 7.28 -10.10 -13.42
C THR A 93 8.51 -10.92 -13.00
N GLU A 94 9.55 -10.96 -13.82
CA GLU A 94 10.83 -11.60 -13.48
C GLU A 94 11.53 -10.88 -12.33
N ALA A 95 11.62 -9.55 -12.38
CA ALA A 95 12.17 -8.75 -11.28
C ALA A 95 11.37 -8.92 -9.97
N ILE A 96 10.03 -9.02 -10.06
CA ILE A 96 9.17 -9.31 -8.91
C ILE A 96 9.47 -10.71 -8.33
N ALA A 97 9.61 -11.72 -9.19
CA ALA A 97 9.87 -13.09 -8.78
C ALA A 97 11.26 -13.26 -8.14
N ALA A 98 12.28 -12.58 -8.67
CA ALA A 98 13.64 -12.60 -8.14
C ALA A 98 13.73 -12.08 -6.68
N GLU A 99 12.83 -11.18 -6.29
CA GLU A 99 12.73 -10.67 -4.91
C GLU A 99 11.94 -11.60 -3.98
N GLY A 100 11.40 -12.70 -4.52
CA GLY A 100 10.61 -13.70 -3.80
C GLY A 100 9.17 -13.25 -3.53
N ALA A 101 8.66 -12.26 -4.28
CA ALA A 101 7.29 -11.79 -4.16
C ALA A 101 6.34 -12.56 -5.10
N ALA A 102 5.19 -12.97 -4.59
CA ALA A 102 4.16 -13.65 -5.38
C ALA A 102 3.12 -12.66 -5.92
N VAL A 103 2.80 -12.74 -7.21
CA VAL A 103 1.75 -11.91 -7.82
C VAL A 103 0.38 -12.46 -7.43
N VAL A 104 -0.42 -11.64 -6.74
CA VAL A 104 -1.82 -11.94 -6.38
C VAL A 104 -2.78 -11.39 -7.42
N ALA A 105 -2.49 -10.20 -7.95
CA ALA A 105 -3.24 -9.59 -9.04
C ALA A 105 -2.32 -8.65 -9.82
N ALA A 106 -2.55 -8.54 -11.12
CA ALA A 106 -1.88 -7.58 -11.99
C ALA A 106 -2.90 -6.91 -12.91
N ALA A 107 -2.71 -5.63 -13.19
CA ALA A 107 -3.48 -4.88 -14.17
C ALA A 107 -2.53 -3.99 -14.97
N VAL A 108 -2.68 -3.97 -16.28
CA VAL A 108 -1.91 -3.12 -17.20
C VAL A 108 -2.91 -2.24 -17.94
N GLU A 109 -2.68 -0.93 -17.89
CA GLU A 109 -3.51 0.02 -18.61
C GLU A 109 -3.10 0.13 -20.07
N PRO A 110 -4.04 0.45 -20.97
CA PRO A 110 -3.69 0.83 -22.34
C PRO A 110 -2.67 1.98 -22.33
N PRO A 111 -1.57 1.89 -23.09
CA PRO A 111 -0.59 2.97 -23.17
C PRO A 111 -1.22 4.28 -23.66
N ARG A 112 -0.74 5.40 -23.13
CA ARG A 112 -1.08 6.77 -23.58
C ARG A 112 0.20 7.57 -23.73
N GLU A 113 0.42 8.18 -24.89
CA GLU A 113 1.64 8.97 -25.16
C GLU A 113 2.93 8.19 -24.83
N GLN A 114 2.99 6.93 -25.28
CA GLN A 114 4.06 5.97 -24.97
C GLN A 114 4.26 5.64 -23.48
N ARG A 115 3.44 6.17 -22.56
CA ARG A 115 3.47 5.82 -21.14
C ARG A 115 2.48 4.73 -20.84
N VAL A 116 2.87 3.79 -19.98
CA VAL A 116 2.04 2.69 -19.53
C VAL A 116 2.11 2.58 -18.01
N ARG A 117 0.98 2.21 -17.40
CA ARG A 117 0.88 2.00 -15.97
C ARG A 117 0.59 0.53 -15.69
N HIS A 118 1.45 -0.07 -14.87
CA HIS A 118 1.27 -1.42 -14.36
C HIS A 118 0.94 -1.35 -12.88
N THR A 119 -0.11 -2.03 -12.46
CA THR A 119 -0.47 -2.17 -11.05
C THR A 119 -0.33 -3.63 -10.65
N TYR A 120 0.52 -3.91 -9.67
CA TYR A 120 0.74 -5.23 -9.12
C TYR A 120 0.32 -5.27 -7.66
N THR A 121 -0.53 -6.22 -7.31
CA THR A 121 -0.76 -6.60 -5.92
C THR A 121 0.02 -7.86 -5.62
N LEU A 122 0.92 -7.76 -4.66
CA LEU A 122 1.96 -8.73 -4.38
C LEU A 122 1.87 -9.21 -2.94
N HIS A 123 2.23 -10.47 -2.72
CA HIS A 123 2.49 -11.03 -1.40
C HIS A 123 4.00 -11.16 -1.21
N LEU A 124 4.56 -10.41 -0.25
CA LEU A 124 5.96 -10.53 0.14
C LEU A 124 6.07 -11.47 1.34
N PRO A 125 7.14 -12.29 1.43
CA PRO A 125 7.42 -13.12 2.59
C PRO A 125 7.84 -12.30 3.81
N ASP A 126 8.44 -11.13 3.59
CA ASP A 126 8.89 -10.21 4.63
C ASP A 126 8.67 -8.75 4.19
N ALA A 127 8.06 -7.96 5.07
CA ALA A 127 7.88 -6.52 4.90
C ALA A 127 9.20 -5.77 4.71
N ALA A 128 10.30 -6.25 5.30
CA ALA A 128 11.63 -5.65 5.18
C ALA A 128 12.19 -5.71 3.75
N LYS A 129 11.68 -6.60 2.89
CA LYS A 129 12.05 -6.69 1.46
C LYS A 129 11.32 -5.69 0.56
N LEU A 130 10.34 -4.95 1.08
CA LEU A 130 9.60 -4.00 0.26
C LEU A 130 10.50 -2.94 -0.42
N PRO A 131 11.51 -2.36 0.25
CA PRO A 131 12.42 -1.40 -0.40
C PRO A 131 13.28 -2.02 -1.50
N SER A 132 13.74 -3.27 -1.36
CA SER A 132 14.51 -3.96 -2.42
C SER A 132 13.62 -4.27 -3.62
N LEU A 133 12.42 -4.80 -3.38
CA LEU A 133 11.43 -5.05 -4.42
C LEU A 133 11.09 -3.80 -5.25
N MET A 134 10.81 -2.67 -4.58
CA MET A 134 10.52 -1.41 -5.28
C MET A 134 11.72 -0.92 -6.12
N ARG A 135 12.95 -1.19 -5.65
CA ARG A 135 14.18 -0.83 -6.37
C ARG A 135 14.40 -1.74 -7.59
N ALA A 136 14.25 -3.05 -7.42
CA ALA A 136 14.36 -4.02 -8.51
C ALA A 136 13.37 -3.71 -9.64
N MET A 137 12.11 -3.44 -9.30
CA MET A 137 11.10 -3.01 -10.28
C MET A 137 11.49 -1.71 -11.00
N ARG A 138 12.09 -0.74 -10.29
CA ARG A 138 12.54 0.53 -10.89
C ARG A 138 13.76 0.35 -11.80
N GLN A 139 14.57 -0.67 -11.57
CA GLN A 139 15.75 -0.96 -12.39
C GLN A 139 15.40 -1.64 -13.72
N VAL A 140 14.18 -2.15 -13.88
CA VAL A 140 13.70 -2.68 -15.16
C VAL A 140 13.73 -1.57 -16.21
N PRO A 141 14.43 -1.75 -17.34
CA PRO A 141 14.54 -0.72 -18.37
C PRO A 141 13.16 -0.22 -18.82
N GLY A 142 13.01 1.11 -18.93
CA GLY A 142 11.76 1.76 -19.28
C GLY A 142 10.88 2.14 -18.08
N VAL A 143 11.07 1.55 -16.90
CA VAL A 143 10.37 1.96 -15.66
C VAL A 143 11.06 3.20 -15.09
N PHE A 144 10.30 4.29 -14.92
CA PHE A 144 10.84 5.53 -14.37
C PHE A 144 10.30 5.85 -12.97
N ASP A 145 9.14 5.29 -12.58
CA ASP A 145 8.62 5.43 -11.23
C ASP A 145 7.97 4.15 -10.69
N VAL A 146 8.10 3.94 -9.39
CA VAL A 146 7.46 2.85 -8.64
C VAL A 146 6.92 3.40 -7.34
N LEU A 147 5.60 3.33 -7.18
CA LEU A 147 4.85 3.95 -6.09
C LEU A 147 3.99 2.93 -5.35
N ARG A 148 3.74 3.17 -4.06
CA ARG A 148 2.76 2.38 -3.29
C ARG A 148 1.34 2.93 -3.47
N ALA A 149 0.38 2.04 -3.73
CA ALA A 149 -1.02 2.37 -3.93
C ALA A 149 -1.60 3.19 -2.77
N GLY A 150 -2.26 4.30 -3.08
CA GLY A 150 -2.90 5.16 -2.06
C GLY A 150 -2.01 6.25 -1.46
N ARG A 151 -0.81 6.51 -2.00
CA ARG A 151 -0.26 7.87 -1.91
C ARG A 151 -1.07 8.75 -2.86
N ALA A 152 -1.61 9.87 -2.37
CA ALA A 152 -2.08 10.91 -3.28
C ALA A 152 -0.89 11.32 -4.15
N ARG A 153 -1.11 11.44 -5.47
CA ARG A 153 -0.11 12.04 -6.34
C ARG A 153 0.18 13.43 -5.78
N SER A 154 1.42 13.69 -5.37
CA SER A 154 1.89 15.07 -5.29
C SER A 154 1.85 15.58 -6.73
N THR A 155 0.85 16.38 -7.05
CA THR A 155 0.73 17.07 -8.33
C THR A 155 1.89 18.06 -8.44
N MET A 156 3.04 17.59 -8.91
CA MET A 156 4.10 18.47 -9.40
C MET A 156 3.79 18.87 -10.86
N ALA A 157 2.57 19.40 -11.05
CA ALA A 157 2.05 19.89 -12.33
C ALA A 157 1.03 21.02 -12.09
N ALA A 158 1.37 21.94 -11.20
CA ALA A 158 0.63 23.18 -10.97
C ALA A 158 1.61 24.30 -10.57
N ARG A 159 2.63 24.51 -11.39
CA ARG A 159 3.46 25.73 -11.43
C ARG A 159 4.01 25.92 -12.84
N SER A 160 3.19 26.53 -13.69
CA SER A 160 3.56 27.41 -14.80
C SER A 160 2.44 28.42 -14.96
#